data_AF-A0A520BPM0-F1
#
_entry.id   AF-A0A520BPM0-F1
#
_cell.length_a   1.000
_cell.length_b   1.000
_cell.length_c   1.000
_cell.angle_alpha   90.00
_cell.angle_beta   90.00
_cell.angle_gamma   90.00
#
_symmetry.space_group_name_H-M   'P 1'
#
loop_
_entity.id
_entity.type
_entity.pdbx_description
1 polymer ?
#
loop_
_entity_poly.entity_id
_entity_poly.type
_entity_poly.pdbx_seq_one_letter_code
_entity_poly.pdbx_strand_id
1 'polypeptide(L)'
;MQVYKFGGASIKNTEGIKNVTQIIQGYGAKNLLVVVSAIGKTTDKLQELAFAYINGNEQTHQILDEIKEFHFDILQRLFTDTKNPVYNEVANTFVEIEWLLEEEAEDAPDYLYDQIVSIGELVSSKIIAAYLNHQGTFTIWQDARNYIQTDNNYREANVQWEKTTNEIKKHLPSYLEQGIVLTQGFIGATSENFTATLGREGSDYSAAI
;
A
#
# COMPACT_ATOMS: atom_id res chain seq x y z
N MET A 1 20.06 3.52 9.91
CA MET A 1 18.68 3.16 9.53
C MET A 1 18.65 1.69 9.19
N GLN A 2 17.67 0.95 9.70
CA GLN A 2 17.36 -0.40 9.24
C GLN A 2 16.14 -0.35 8.33
N VAL A 3 16.12 -1.15 7.27
CA VAL A 3 14.98 -1.26 6.33
C VAL A 3 14.53 -2.71 6.27
N TYR A 4 13.28 -2.96 6.66
CA TYR A 4 12.71 -4.30 6.75
C TYR A 4 11.56 -4.40 5.75
N LYS A 5 11.54 -5.46 4.95
CA LYS A 5 10.47 -5.69 3.99
C LYS A 5 9.68 -6.94 4.33
N PHE A 6 8.35 -6.81 4.36
CA PHE A 6 7.43 -7.94 4.54
C PHE A 6 6.57 -8.13 3.28
N GLY A 7 6.79 -9.24 2.58
CA GLY A 7 6.01 -9.60 1.39
C GLY A 7 4.63 -10.17 1.72
N GLY A 8 3.77 -10.27 0.71
CA GLY A 8 2.36 -10.71 0.88
C GLY A 8 2.20 -12.08 1.56
N ALA A 9 3.16 -12.99 1.40
CA ALA A 9 3.16 -14.29 2.09
C ALA A 9 3.29 -14.15 3.62
N SER A 10 4.06 -13.16 4.11
CA SER A 10 4.27 -12.89 5.53
C SER A 10 3.03 -12.25 6.18
N ILE A 11 2.27 -11.48 5.40
CA ILE A 11 1.08 -10.73 5.84
C ILE A 11 -0.20 -11.26 5.18
N LYS A 12 -0.26 -12.56 4.90
CA LYS A 12 -1.34 -13.15 4.09
C LYS A 12 -2.74 -13.15 4.73
N ASN A 13 -2.82 -12.97 6.04
CA ASN A 13 -4.04 -12.98 6.83
C ASN A 13 -3.79 -12.31 8.20
N THR A 14 -4.83 -12.25 9.03
CA THR A 14 -4.78 -11.69 10.40
C THR A 14 -3.61 -12.21 11.23
N GLU A 15 -3.38 -13.53 11.24
CA GLU A 15 -2.30 -14.13 12.03
C GLU A 15 -0.91 -13.79 11.48
N GLY A 16 -0.78 -13.71 10.16
CA GLY A 16 0.44 -13.19 9.50
C GLY A 16 0.73 -11.76 9.91
N ILE A 17 -0.27 -10.89 9.92
CA ILE A 17 -0.14 -9.50 10.38
C ILE A 17 0.29 -9.44 11.85
N LYS A 18 -0.37 -10.21 12.73
CA LYS A 18 0.01 -10.30 14.15
C LYS A 18 1.47 -10.72 14.32
N ASN A 19 1.90 -11.76 13.62
CA ASN A 19 3.29 -12.24 13.68
C ASN A 19 4.27 -11.17 13.19
N VAL A 20 4.00 -10.50 12.07
CA VAL A 20 4.85 -9.42 11.55
C VAL A 20 4.93 -8.26 12.54
N THR A 21 3.81 -7.86 13.15
CA THR A 21 3.84 -6.79 14.16
C THR A 21 4.63 -7.16 15.42
N GLN A 22 4.57 -8.42 15.87
CA GLN A 22 5.41 -8.91 16.97
C GLN A 22 6.90 -8.89 16.62
N ILE A 23 7.25 -9.25 15.38
CA ILE A 23 8.62 -9.17 14.88
C ILE A 23 9.08 -7.72 14.95
N ILE A 24 8.33 -6.77 14.36
CA ILE A 24 8.67 -5.34 14.32
C ILE A 24 8.87 -4.78 15.74
N GLN A 25 8.01 -5.14 16.68
CA GLN A 25 8.10 -4.74 18.09
C GLN A 25 9.43 -5.12 18.76
N GLY A 26 10.09 -6.18 18.30
CA GLY A 26 11.37 -6.65 18.82
C GLY A 26 12.59 -5.80 18.42
N TYR A 27 12.49 -4.93 17.41
CA TYR A 27 13.64 -4.21 16.83
C TYR A 27 13.84 -2.78 17.36
N GLY A 28 13.01 -2.34 18.30
CA GLY A 28 13.12 -1.02 18.95
C GLY A 28 12.29 0.07 18.25
N ALA A 29 12.09 1.19 18.96
CA ALA A 29 11.06 2.17 18.61
C ALA A 29 11.48 3.26 17.60
N LYS A 30 12.72 3.27 17.08
CA LYS A 30 13.27 4.35 16.24
C LYS A 30 14.28 3.86 15.21
N ASN A 31 14.52 4.65 14.16
CA ASN A 31 15.49 4.37 13.07
C ASN A 31 15.19 3.10 12.25
N LEU A 32 13.93 2.65 12.26
CA LEU A 32 13.43 1.52 11.48
C LEU A 32 12.42 2.01 10.45
N LEU A 33 12.69 1.68 9.18
CA LEU A 33 11.75 1.80 8.08
C LEU A 33 11.20 0.40 7.76
N VAL A 34 9.89 0.29 7.68
CA VAL A 34 9.19 -0.95 7.32
C VAL A 34 8.47 -0.74 6.00
N VAL A 35 8.77 -1.59 5.02
CA VAL A 35 8.11 -1.66 3.72
C VAL A 35 7.22 -2.89 3.71
N VAL A 36 5.95 -2.74 3.35
CA VAL A 36 5.01 -3.85 3.24
C VAL A 36 4.44 -3.97 1.83
N SER A 37 4.14 -5.20 1.43
CA SER A 37 3.35 -5.50 0.24
C SER A 37 1.83 -5.47 0.52
N ALA A 38 1.01 -5.72 -0.49
CA ALA A 38 -0.42 -6.00 -0.31
C ALA A 38 -0.64 -7.30 0.49
N ILE A 39 -1.79 -7.40 1.18
CA ILE A 39 -2.15 -8.56 2.00
C ILE A 39 -2.52 -9.74 1.11
N GLY A 40 -1.88 -10.90 1.32
CA GLY A 40 -2.30 -12.16 0.71
C GLY A 40 -2.21 -12.14 -0.82
N LYS A 41 -3.33 -12.44 -1.50
CA LYS A 41 -3.45 -12.41 -2.97
C LYS A 41 -4.18 -11.17 -3.49
N THR A 42 -4.19 -10.09 -2.71
CA THR A 42 -4.93 -8.87 -3.05
C THR A 42 -4.45 -8.27 -4.38
N THR A 43 -3.15 -8.26 -4.66
CA THR A 43 -2.62 -7.80 -5.94
C THR A 43 -3.23 -8.58 -7.11
N ASP A 44 -3.22 -9.93 -7.05
CA ASP A 44 -3.81 -10.76 -8.11
C ASP A 44 -5.30 -10.45 -8.32
N LYS A 45 -6.06 -10.23 -7.25
CA LYS A 45 -7.49 -9.91 -7.32
C LYS A 45 -7.74 -8.49 -7.83
N LEU A 46 -6.88 -7.52 -7.51
CA LEU A 46 -6.92 -6.18 -8.07
C LEU A 46 -6.51 -6.15 -9.55
N GLN A 47 -5.63 -7.03 -10.00
CA GLN A 47 -5.35 -7.22 -11.42
C GLN A 47 -6.59 -7.75 -12.15
N GLU A 48 -7.28 -8.72 -11.56
CA GLU A 48 -8.57 -9.22 -12.06
C GLU A 48 -9.60 -8.09 -12.16
N LEU A 49 -9.70 -7.23 -11.13
CA LEU A 49 -10.55 -6.04 -11.12
C LEU A 49 -10.20 -5.08 -12.25
N ALA A 50 -8.92 -4.74 -12.41
CA ALA A 50 -8.47 -3.83 -13.46
C ALA A 50 -8.83 -4.36 -14.85
N PHE A 51 -8.59 -5.64 -15.11
CA PHE A 51 -8.98 -6.23 -16.39
C PHE A 51 -10.49 -6.32 -16.58
N ALA A 52 -11.26 -6.62 -15.53
CA ALA A 52 -12.72 -6.61 -15.60
C ALA A 52 -13.24 -5.21 -15.98
N TYR A 53 -12.73 -4.17 -15.32
CA TYR A 53 -13.10 -2.77 -15.58
C TYR A 53 -12.75 -2.34 -17.01
N ILE A 54 -11.49 -2.54 -17.43
CA ILE A 54 -11.00 -2.14 -18.76
C ILE A 54 -11.79 -2.82 -19.89
N ASN A 55 -12.28 -4.05 -19.67
CA ASN A 55 -13.05 -4.79 -20.66
C ASN A 55 -14.58 -4.59 -20.54
N GLY A 56 -15.05 -3.70 -19.66
CA GLY A 56 -16.49 -3.44 -19.45
C GLY A 56 -17.25 -4.66 -18.92
N ASN A 57 -16.62 -5.47 -18.07
CA ASN A 57 -17.22 -6.67 -17.52
C ASN A 57 -18.19 -6.35 -16.37
N GLU A 58 -19.39 -6.92 -16.41
CA GLU A 58 -20.44 -6.78 -15.39
C GLU A 58 -20.00 -7.23 -13.98
N GLN A 59 -18.96 -8.06 -13.87
CA GLN A 59 -18.43 -8.55 -12.59
C GLN A 59 -17.53 -7.55 -11.85
N THR A 60 -17.22 -6.39 -12.44
CA THR A 60 -16.28 -5.40 -11.87
C THR A 60 -16.62 -5.04 -10.41
N HIS A 61 -17.88 -4.68 -10.11
CA HIS A 61 -18.29 -4.33 -8.75
C HIS A 61 -18.24 -5.53 -7.79
N GLN A 62 -18.61 -6.73 -8.25
CA GLN A 62 -18.53 -7.94 -7.43
C GLN A 62 -17.09 -8.22 -6.98
N ILE A 63 -16.11 -8.08 -7.90
CA ILE A 63 -14.69 -8.29 -7.58
C ILE A 63 -14.22 -7.26 -6.54
N LEU A 64 -14.62 -6.00 -6.66
CA LEU A 64 -14.28 -4.97 -5.68
C LEU A 64 -14.90 -5.27 -4.30
N ASP A 65 -16.15 -5.71 -4.26
CA ASP A 65 -16.81 -6.08 -3.01
C ASP A 65 -16.11 -7.26 -2.32
N GLU A 66 -15.70 -8.29 -3.07
CA GLU A 66 -14.89 -9.41 -2.53
C GLU A 66 -13.57 -8.93 -1.91
N ILE A 67 -12.90 -7.95 -2.54
CA ILE A 67 -11.67 -7.34 -2.01
C ILE A 67 -11.98 -6.56 -0.73
N LYS A 68 -13.04 -5.76 -0.70
CA LYS A 68 -13.45 -4.98 0.48
C LYS A 68 -13.78 -5.90 1.65
N GLU A 69 -14.63 -6.90 1.42
CA GLU A 69 -15.01 -7.90 2.43
C GLU A 69 -13.78 -8.55 3.06
N PHE A 70 -12.82 -8.99 2.24
CA PHE A 70 -11.57 -9.58 2.73
C PHE A 70 -10.79 -8.66 3.69
N HIS A 71 -10.70 -7.36 3.40
CA HIS A 71 -9.99 -6.41 4.24
C HIS A 71 -10.77 -6.02 5.50
N PHE A 72 -12.10 -5.85 5.40
CA PHE A 72 -12.94 -5.57 6.56
C PHE A 72 -13.03 -6.76 7.53
N ASP A 73 -12.99 -7.99 7.03
CA ASP A 73 -12.85 -9.20 7.84
C ASP A 73 -11.54 -9.20 8.64
N ILE A 74 -10.43 -8.76 8.02
CA ILE A 74 -9.15 -8.62 8.71
C ILE A 74 -9.24 -7.55 9.80
N LEU A 75 -9.82 -6.39 9.49
CA LEU A 75 -10.02 -5.31 10.46
C LEU A 75 -10.83 -5.80 11.67
N GLN A 76 -11.94 -6.51 11.46
CA GLN A 76 -12.78 -7.04 12.53
C GLN A 76 -12.01 -7.99 13.46
N ARG A 77 -11.07 -8.77 12.91
CA ARG A 77 -10.26 -9.72 13.68
C ARG A 77 -9.06 -9.06 14.39
N LEU A 78 -8.61 -7.90 13.92
CA LEU A 78 -7.49 -7.14 14.51
C LEU A 78 -7.97 -6.13 15.56
N PHE A 79 -9.13 -5.53 15.35
CA PHE A 79 -9.66 -4.45 16.19
C PHE A 79 -11.02 -4.84 16.76
N THR A 80 -11.10 -4.92 18.08
CA THR A 80 -12.35 -5.23 18.80
C THR A 80 -13.34 -4.06 18.78
N ASP A 81 -12.86 -2.82 18.61
CA ASP A 81 -13.68 -1.62 18.49
C ASP A 81 -13.86 -1.24 17.00
N THR A 82 -15.09 -1.36 16.49
CA THR A 82 -15.45 -0.98 15.12
C THR A 82 -15.47 0.53 14.90
N LYS A 83 -15.35 1.35 15.95
CA LYS A 83 -15.19 2.80 15.85
C LYS A 83 -13.74 3.24 15.67
N ASN A 84 -12.80 2.29 15.57
CA ASN A 84 -11.41 2.63 15.31
C ASN A 84 -11.29 3.42 13.98
N PRO A 85 -10.59 4.57 13.95
CA PRO A 85 -10.45 5.41 12.76
C PRO A 85 -9.97 4.67 11.50
N VAL A 86 -9.20 3.58 11.66
CA VAL A 86 -8.69 2.78 10.55
C VAL A 86 -9.80 2.24 9.63
N TYR A 87 -10.99 1.96 10.17
CA TYR A 87 -12.12 1.51 9.34
C TYR A 87 -12.51 2.57 8.32
N ASN A 88 -12.55 3.84 8.74
CA ASN A 88 -12.85 4.95 7.86
C ASN A 88 -11.70 5.22 6.88
N GLU A 89 -10.44 5.12 7.34
CA GLU A 89 -9.28 5.30 6.46
C GLU A 89 -9.25 4.26 5.34
N VAL A 90 -9.53 2.98 5.65
CA VAL A 90 -9.62 1.90 4.67
C VAL A 90 -10.82 2.10 3.75
N ALA A 91 -12.00 2.44 4.28
CA ALA A 91 -13.18 2.73 3.48
C ALA A 91 -12.92 3.87 2.47
N ASN A 92 -12.36 4.99 2.93
CA ASN A 92 -12.04 6.13 2.07
C ASN A 92 -11.02 5.77 0.98
N THR A 93 -10.08 4.86 1.27
CA THR A 93 -9.12 4.39 0.26
C THR A 93 -9.82 3.61 -0.85
N PHE A 94 -10.87 2.85 -0.53
CA PHE A 94 -11.67 2.15 -1.55
C PHE A 94 -12.58 3.09 -2.33
N VAL A 95 -13.10 4.15 -1.70
CA VAL A 95 -13.93 5.17 -2.38
C VAL A 95 -13.18 5.79 -3.56
N GLU A 96 -11.86 5.99 -3.46
CA GLU A 96 -11.03 6.48 -4.56
C GLU A 96 -11.13 5.61 -5.82
N ILE A 97 -11.22 4.28 -5.68
CA ILE A 97 -11.41 3.37 -6.82
C ILE A 97 -12.87 3.22 -7.19
N GLU A 98 -13.81 3.27 -6.25
CA GLU A 98 -15.24 3.24 -6.58
C GLU A 98 -15.59 4.35 -7.58
N TRP A 99 -15.08 5.56 -7.36
CA TRP A 99 -15.30 6.69 -8.28
C TRP A 99 -14.67 6.45 -9.65
N LEU A 100 -13.47 5.88 -9.71
CA LEU A 100 -12.83 5.51 -10.97
C LEU A 100 -13.68 4.49 -11.74
N LEU A 101 -14.28 3.52 -11.05
CA LEU A 101 -15.05 2.44 -11.67
C LEU A 101 -16.47 2.85 -12.09
N GLU A 102 -16.98 4.02 -11.67
CA GLU A 102 -18.27 4.54 -12.13
C GLU A 102 -18.19 5.23 -13.51
N GLU A 103 -16.98 5.54 -13.98
CA GLU A 103 -16.73 6.14 -15.30
C GLU A 103 -16.49 5.07 -16.38
N GLU A 104 -16.53 5.47 -17.65
CA GLU A 104 -16.08 4.58 -18.73
C GLU A 104 -14.55 4.52 -18.74
N ALA A 105 -13.99 3.33 -19.02
CA ALA A 105 -12.55 3.10 -19.07
C ALA A 105 -11.90 3.73 -20.33
N GLU A 106 -11.84 5.06 -20.40
CA GLU A 106 -11.30 5.81 -21.54
C GLU A 106 -9.76 5.98 -21.49
N ASP A 107 -9.18 5.94 -20.29
CA ASP A 107 -7.74 6.08 -20.10
C ASP A 107 -6.94 4.85 -20.59
N ALA A 108 -5.63 5.04 -20.73
CA ALA A 108 -4.72 3.97 -21.16
C ALA A 108 -4.78 2.76 -20.20
N PRO A 109 -4.85 1.50 -20.71
CA PRO A 109 -4.99 0.31 -19.86
C PRO A 109 -3.92 0.15 -18.77
N ASP A 110 -2.66 0.44 -19.08
CA ASP A 110 -1.57 0.30 -18.10
C ASP A 110 -1.63 1.40 -17.03
N TYR A 111 -2.13 2.59 -17.36
CA TYR A 111 -2.39 3.64 -16.38
C TYR A 111 -3.50 3.26 -15.40
N LEU A 112 -4.63 2.78 -15.94
CA LEU A 112 -5.77 2.31 -15.13
C LEU A 112 -5.37 1.15 -14.22
N TYR A 113 -4.58 0.22 -14.76
CA TYR A 113 -4.01 -0.87 -13.98
C TYR A 113 -3.22 -0.37 -12.77
N ASP A 114 -2.32 0.61 -12.95
CA ASP A 114 -1.50 1.12 -11.85
C ASP A 114 -2.33 1.88 -10.80
N GLN A 115 -3.37 2.61 -11.23
CA GLN A 115 -4.28 3.28 -10.30
C GLN A 115 -5.01 2.25 -9.43
N ILE A 116 -5.50 1.16 -10.02
CA ILE A 116 -6.30 0.15 -9.32
C ILE A 116 -5.43 -0.75 -8.42
N VAL A 117 -4.34 -1.30 -8.95
CA VAL A 117 -3.54 -2.32 -8.24
C VAL A 117 -2.82 -1.74 -7.02
N SER A 118 -2.46 -0.45 -7.07
CA SER A 118 -1.78 0.23 -5.97
C SER A 118 -2.58 0.28 -4.66
N ILE A 119 -3.92 0.20 -4.71
CA ILE A 119 -4.78 0.24 -3.52
C ILE A 119 -4.44 -0.87 -2.52
N GLY A 120 -4.04 -2.05 -3.01
CA GLY A 120 -3.70 -3.16 -2.13
C GLY A 120 -2.57 -2.83 -1.17
N GLU A 121 -1.59 -2.05 -1.64
CA GLU A 121 -0.43 -1.57 -0.88
C GLU A 121 -0.81 -0.47 0.12
N LEU A 122 -1.69 0.45 -0.30
CA LEU A 122 -2.19 1.54 0.55
C LEU A 122 -3.04 0.99 1.70
N VAL A 123 -3.97 0.08 1.40
CA VAL A 123 -4.83 -0.53 2.41
C VAL A 123 -4.03 -1.40 3.37
N SER A 124 -3.12 -2.24 2.87
CA SER A 124 -2.30 -3.11 3.73
C SER A 124 -1.47 -2.31 4.73
N SER A 125 -0.78 -1.29 4.24
CA SER A 125 0.11 -0.45 5.05
C SER A 125 -0.65 0.37 6.09
N LYS A 126 -1.84 0.92 5.76
CA LYS A 126 -2.71 1.62 6.72
C LYS A 126 -3.16 0.68 7.84
N ILE A 127 -3.63 -0.52 7.49
CA ILE A 127 -4.05 -1.53 8.47
C ILE A 127 -2.90 -1.90 9.42
N ILE A 128 -1.71 -2.20 8.89
CA ILE A 128 -0.58 -2.65 9.70
C ILE A 128 -0.06 -1.52 10.58
N ALA A 129 0.04 -0.28 10.07
CA ALA A 129 0.46 0.88 10.86
C ALA A 129 -0.53 1.18 12.00
N ALA A 130 -1.83 1.13 11.72
CA ALA A 130 -2.86 1.30 12.74
C ALA A 130 -2.79 0.20 13.80
N TYR A 131 -2.55 -1.05 13.39
CA TYR A 131 -2.47 -2.18 14.31
C TYR A 131 -1.22 -2.09 15.21
N LEU A 132 -0.07 -1.70 14.67
CA LEU A 132 1.13 -1.42 15.47
C LEU A 132 0.87 -0.35 16.53
N ASN A 133 0.24 0.77 16.15
CA ASN A 133 -0.11 1.83 17.10
C ASN A 133 -1.13 1.36 18.15
N HIS A 134 -2.12 0.57 17.75
CA HIS A 134 -3.10 -0.03 18.66
C HIS A 134 -2.43 -0.95 19.70
N GLN A 135 -1.36 -1.63 19.32
CA GLN A 135 -0.52 -2.45 20.21
C GLN A 135 0.55 -1.63 20.98
N GLY A 136 0.46 -0.30 20.99
CA GLY A 136 1.35 0.58 21.75
C GLY A 136 2.71 0.84 21.10
N THR A 137 2.88 0.48 19.82
CA THR A 137 4.12 0.70 19.05
C THR A 137 3.98 1.92 18.17
N PHE A 138 4.55 3.05 18.61
CA PHE A 138 4.46 4.31 17.90
C PHE A 138 5.02 4.18 16.47
N THR A 139 4.12 4.26 15.50
CA THR A 139 4.39 4.03 14.08
C THR A 139 3.80 5.16 13.25
N ILE A 140 4.62 5.74 12.39
CA ILE A 140 4.23 6.81 11.48
C ILE A 140 4.03 6.20 10.09
N TRP A 141 2.80 6.26 9.58
CA TRP A 141 2.52 5.88 8.20
C TRP A 141 2.98 6.98 7.24
N GLN A 142 3.68 6.62 6.18
CA GLN A 142 4.11 7.54 5.13
C GLN A 142 3.78 6.95 3.75
N ASP A 143 3.17 7.74 2.87
CA ASP A 143 2.83 7.33 1.51
C ASP A 143 4.08 7.33 0.63
N ALA A 144 4.45 6.17 0.08
CA ALA A 144 5.64 5.97 -0.76
C ALA A 144 5.62 6.87 -2.01
N ARG A 145 4.43 7.23 -2.51
CA ARG A 145 4.24 8.11 -3.68
C ARG A 145 4.76 9.52 -3.45
N ASN A 146 4.84 9.97 -2.19
CA ASN A 146 5.44 11.26 -1.85
C ASN A 146 6.98 11.25 -1.92
N TYR A 147 7.60 10.07 -2.06
CA TYR A 147 9.04 9.89 -2.00
C TYR A 147 9.61 9.29 -3.28
N ILE A 148 9.04 8.18 -3.75
CA ILE A 148 9.50 7.48 -4.94
C ILE A 148 8.88 8.16 -6.17
N GLN A 149 9.68 8.98 -6.84
CA GLN A 149 9.32 9.66 -8.07
C GLN A 149 9.69 8.79 -9.27
N THR A 150 8.80 8.67 -10.24
CA THR A 150 8.98 7.81 -11.42
C THR A 150 8.67 8.54 -12.72
N ASP A 151 9.04 7.95 -13.85
CA ASP A 151 8.44 8.30 -15.15
C ASP A 151 7.02 7.73 -15.29
N ASN A 152 6.41 7.95 -16.45
CA ASN A 152 5.05 7.51 -16.78
C ASN A 152 5.06 6.15 -17.52
N ASN A 153 6.12 5.36 -17.41
CA ASN A 153 6.17 3.99 -17.95
C ASN A 153 5.39 3.05 -17.01
N TYR A 154 4.07 3.21 -16.96
CA TYR A 154 3.20 2.47 -16.05
C TYR A 154 3.45 0.96 -16.12
N ARG A 155 3.24 0.27 -14.99
CA ARG A 155 3.56 -1.14 -14.72
C ARG A 155 5.03 -1.47 -14.58
N GLU A 156 5.94 -0.71 -15.17
CA GLU A 156 7.40 -0.92 -15.09
C GLU A 156 8.13 0.42 -15.00
N ALA A 157 7.66 1.29 -14.10
CA ALA A 157 8.09 2.68 -14.06
C ALA A 157 9.55 2.81 -13.61
N ASN A 158 10.29 3.70 -14.28
CA ASN A 158 11.69 3.96 -13.93
C ASN A 158 11.78 5.02 -12.84
N VAL A 159 12.56 4.73 -11.81
CA VAL A 159 12.78 5.64 -10.67
C VAL A 159 13.60 6.86 -11.11
N GLN A 160 13.10 8.05 -10.83
CA GLN A 160 13.80 9.32 -10.96
C GLN A 160 14.71 9.55 -9.75
N TRP A 161 15.87 8.87 -9.73
CA TRP A 161 16.77 8.77 -8.58
C TRP A 161 17.12 10.10 -7.90
N GLU A 162 17.40 11.15 -8.66
CA GLU A 162 17.76 12.45 -8.08
C GLU A 162 16.59 13.04 -7.28
N LYS A 163 15.38 13.05 -7.85
CA LYS A 163 14.17 13.56 -7.18
C LYS A 163 13.82 12.70 -5.98
N THR A 164 13.82 11.37 -6.14
CA THR A 164 13.55 10.42 -5.06
C THR A 164 14.52 10.60 -3.88
N THR A 165 15.82 10.72 -4.17
CA THR A 165 16.85 10.95 -3.15
C THR A 165 16.62 12.27 -2.42
N ASN A 166 16.23 13.32 -3.12
CA ASN A 166 15.98 14.63 -2.53
C ASN A 166 14.76 14.61 -1.59
N GLU A 167 13.64 14.02 -2.01
CA GLU A 167 12.44 13.92 -1.18
C GLU A 167 12.68 13.06 0.07
N ILE A 168 13.36 11.91 -0.08
CA ILE A 168 13.73 11.05 1.05
C ILE A 168 14.61 11.80 2.04
N LYS A 169 15.71 12.43 1.58
CA LYS A 169 16.65 13.14 2.47
C LYS A 169 15.99 14.32 3.19
N LYS A 170 15.05 14.99 2.53
CA LYS A 170 14.38 16.18 3.05
C LYS A 170 13.37 15.84 4.15
N HIS A 171 12.62 14.75 4.00
CA HIS A 171 11.46 14.48 4.83
C HIS A 171 11.61 13.27 5.77
N LEU A 172 12.17 12.16 5.27
CA LEU A 172 12.16 10.87 5.98
C LEU A 172 12.97 10.85 7.30
N PRO A 173 14.16 11.47 7.41
CA PRO A 173 14.96 11.44 8.65
C PRO A 173 14.19 11.95 9.87
N SER A 174 13.40 13.02 9.71
CA SER A 174 12.64 13.61 10.82
C SER A 174 11.60 12.66 11.41
N TYR A 175 11.01 11.77 10.59
CA TYR A 175 10.07 10.76 11.06
C TYR A 175 10.78 9.57 11.71
N LEU A 176 11.91 9.13 11.15
CA LEU A 176 12.72 8.03 11.69
C LEU A 176 13.31 8.33 13.07
N GLU A 177 13.54 9.61 13.39
CA GLU A 177 13.97 10.06 14.73
C GLU A 177 12.84 10.01 15.77
N GLN A 178 11.58 10.05 15.32
CA GLN A 178 10.41 10.04 16.20
C GLN A 178 9.93 8.62 16.50
N GLY A 179 9.88 7.76 15.49
CA GLY A 179 9.27 6.44 15.59
C GLY A 179 9.71 5.45 14.51
N ILE A 180 8.98 4.34 14.41
CA ILE A 180 9.03 3.46 13.24
C ILE A 180 8.29 4.15 12.10
N VAL A 181 8.86 4.13 10.91
CA VAL A 181 8.15 4.57 9.70
C VAL A 181 7.67 3.34 8.95
N LEU A 182 6.38 3.30 8.60
CA LEU A 182 5.80 2.25 7.78
C LEU A 182 5.32 2.85 6.46
N THR A 183 5.73 2.23 5.35
CA THR A 183 5.37 2.67 4.00
C THR A 183 5.09 1.47 3.09
N GLN A 184 4.65 1.77 1.87
CA GLN A 184 4.32 0.79 0.84
C GLN A 184 5.56 0.39 0.06
N GLY A 185 5.57 -0.84 -0.45
CA GLY A 185 6.42 -1.21 -1.57
C GLY A 185 5.70 -1.03 -2.90
N PHE A 186 6.37 -1.39 -4.01
CA PHE A 186 5.79 -1.57 -5.34
C PHE A 186 5.30 -0.29 -6.05
N ILE A 187 4.97 0.77 -5.32
CA ILE A 187 4.35 1.98 -5.87
C ILE A 187 5.28 3.20 -5.80
N GLY A 188 5.07 4.12 -6.72
CA GLY A 188 5.64 5.47 -6.76
C GLY A 188 4.67 6.44 -7.45
N ALA A 189 5.11 7.67 -7.68
CA ALA A 189 4.32 8.67 -8.39
C ALA A 189 5.06 9.33 -9.56
N THR A 190 4.31 9.64 -10.61
CA THR A 190 4.79 10.47 -11.71
C THR A 190 4.86 11.94 -11.30
N SER A 191 5.45 12.78 -12.16
CA SER A 191 5.50 14.24 -11.95
C SER A 191 4.13 14.93 -11.85
N GLU A 192 3.09 14.30 -12.38
CA GLU A 192 1.70 14.74 -12.33
C GLU A 192 0.95 14.21 -11.11
N ASN A 193 1.64 13.49 -10.22
CA ASN A 193 1.10 12.81 -9.03
C ASN A 193 0.17 11.62 -9.34
N PHE A 194 0.24 11.05 -10.55
CA PHE A 194 -0.40 9.79 -10.84
C PHE A 194 0.37 8.63 -10.21
N THR A 195 -0.35 7.58 -9.80
CA THR A 195 0.32 6.40 -9.27
C THR A 195 0.98 5.61 -10.39
N ALA A 196 2.19 5.13 -10.14
CA ALA A 196 2.88 4.21 -11.04
C ALA A 196 3.43 3.03 -10.25
N THR A 197 3.54 1.86 -10.88
CA THR A 197 4.09 0.67 -10.25
C THR A 197 5.46 0.30 -10.81
N LEU A 198 6.30 -0.25 -9.93
CA LEU A 198 7.72 -0.52 -10.18
C LEU A 198 7.97 -1.92 -10.79
N GLY A 199 6.92 -2.56 -11.30
CA GLY A 199 7.00 -3.89 -11.88
C GLY A 199 7.15 -5.03 -10.88
N ARG A 200 7.47 -6.19 -11.43
CA ARG A 200 7.59 -7.44 -10.66
C ARG A 200 8.66 -7.28 -9.57
N GLU A 201 8.38 -7.82 -8.38
CA GLU A 201 9.26 -7.67 -7.20
C GLU A 201 9.45 -6.21 -6.75
N GLY A 202 8.56 -5.30 -7.20
CA GLY A 202 8.67 -3.88 -6.90
C GLY A 202 8.70 -3.53 -5.41
N SER A 203 8.12 -4.34 -4.52
CA SER A 203 8.26 -4.10 -3.07
C SER A 203 9.66 -4.38 -2.53
N ASP A 204 10.37 -5.37 -3.08
CA ASP A 204 11.77 -5.62 -2.73
C ASP A 204 12.66 -4.50 -3.29
N TYR A 205 12.33 -4.03 -4.50
CA TYR A 205 13.01 -2.88 -5.09
C TYR A 205 12.80 -1.60 -4.27
N SER A 206 11.57 -1.31 -3.82
CA SER A 206 11.27 -0.17 -2.93
C SER A 206 12.08 -0.18 -1.64
N ALA A 207 12.37 -1.35 -1.07
CA ALA A 207 13.18 -1.46 0.14
C ALA A 207 14.69 -1.26 -0.11
N ALA A 208 15.13 -1.41 -1.37
CA ALA A 208 16.52 -1.20 -1.78
C ALA A 208 16.82 0.25 -2.19
N ILE A 209 15.79 1.00 -2.63
CA ILE A 209 15.82 2.45 -2.91
C ILE A 209 16.06 3.22 -1.61
#